data_AF-A0A6M2EK41-F1
#
_entry.id   AF-A0A6M2EK41-F1
#
_cell.length_a   1.000
_cell.length_b   1.000
_cell.length_c   1.000
_cell.angle_alpha   90.00
_cell.angle_beta   90.00
_cell.angle_gamma   90.00
#
_symmetry.space_group_name_H-M   'P 1'
#
loop_
_entity.id
_entity.type
_entity.pdbx_description
1 polymer ?
#
loop_
_entity_poly.entity_id
_entity_poly.type
_entity_poly.pdbx_seq_one_letter_code
_entity_poly.pdbx_strand_id
1 'polypeptide(L)'
;MVPLADLFNHKTGAEDVHFTSTSSHSESDDDSDNSDTVDLDADSIGNKEPSSELDCSSVTGDDPSVLEMIMVKDVKAGVEVFNTYGLLGNAALLHRYGFTEPDNSFGIVNIDLELVQEWSSSLFSSRFSRARLSLWRRLEYRGCDSQSAEYFEISSNGEPQMELLILLYIILLPEDTYRKLDLAVSAKNSHKGSIDTILSEKWNITWDKISEMRADLLLTESVCNALLWLADKRESLYGSSSIKDDIEALEKCCTKERKLYHSLILRASERRILEKLRTYAAVGARSHSSLKSIQREPKRKRSKRS
;
A
#
# COMPACT_ATOMS: atom_id res chain seq x y z
N MET A 1 -28.41 -6.46 -14.14
CA MET A 1 -28.56 -6.28 -12.68
C MET A 1 -27.51 -5.28 -12.26
N VAL A 2 -27.92 -4.19 -11.62
CA VAL A 2 -27.00 -3.31 -10.88
C VAL A 2 -26.62 -4.11 -9.62
N PRO A 3 -25.34 -4.38 -9.33
CA PRO A 3 -24.95 -5.08 -8.12
C PRO A 3 -25.52 -4.36 -6.89
N LEU A 4 -26.00 -5.10 -5.89
CA LEU A 4 -26.60 -4.53 -4.67
C LEU A 4 -25.69 -3.49 -3.97
N ALA A 5 -24.37 -3.58 -4.17
CA ALA A 5 -23.37 -2.64 -3.69
C ALA A 5 -23.45 -1.22 -4.31
N ASP A 6 -24.06 -1.07 -5.49
CA ASP A 6 -24.26 0.21 -6.18
C ASP A 6 -25.58 0.89 -5.76
N LEU A 7 -26.29 0.37 -4.75
CA LEU A 7 -27.54 0.96 -4.26
C LEU A 7 -27.31 2.36 -3.63
N PHE A 8 -26.10 2.60 -3.11
CA PHE A 8 -25.66 3.88 -2.56
C PHE A 8 -24.31 4.26 -3.12
N ASN A 9 -24.12 5.55 -3.36
CA ASN A 9 -22.86 6.07 -3.87
C ASN A 9 -21.73 5.89 -2.85
N HIS A 10 -20.51 5.78 -3.36
CA HIS A 10 -19.32 5.68 -2.54
C HIS A 10 -18.95 6.99 -1.87
N LYS A 11 -18.44 6.90 -0.64
CA LYS A 11 -17.62 7.94 -0.04
C LYS A 11 -16.52 7.34 0.83
N THR A 12 -15.26 7.59 0.49
CA THR A 12 -14.12 7.08 1.26
C THR A 12 -14.09 7.68 2.68
N GLY A 13 -14.14 6.83 3.71
CA GLY A 13 -13.92 7.20 5.12
C GLY A 13 -15.01 8.12 5.71
N ALA A 14 -16.09 8.34 4.96
CA ALA A 14 -17.20 9.18 5.33
C ALA A 14 -18.55 8.55 4.92
N GLU A 15 -18.57 7.23 4.79
CA GLU A 15 -19.77 6.43 4.59
C GLU A 15 -20.71 6.46 5.80
N ASP A 16 -21.99 6.29 5.50
CA ASP A 16 -23.10 6.29 6.45
C ASP A 16 -23.66 4.88 6.67
N VAL A 17 -23.38 3.95 5.75
CA VAL A 17 -23.84 2.55 5.81
C VAL A 17 -22.74 1.52 5.57
N HIS A 18 -22.94 0.33 6.12
CA HIS A 18 -22.13 -0.87 5.86
C HIS A 18 -23.00 -2.07 5.52
N PHE A 19 -22.46 -2.96 4.67
CA PHE A 19 -23.06 -4.27 4.42
C PHE A 19 -22.46 -5.31 5.36
N THR A 20 -23.32 -6.08 6.03
CA THR A 20 -22.92 -7.17 6.93
C THR A 20 -23.68 -8.44 6.59
N SER A 21 -23.00 -9.59 6.65
CA SER A 21 -23.59 -10.90 6.34
C SER A 21 -23.79 -11.77 7.58
N THR A 22 -23.49 -11.26 8.79
CA THR A 22 -23.55 -12.07 10.01
C THR A 22 -23.99 -11.26 11.22
N SER A 23 -24.79 -11.94 12.02
CA SER A 23 -25.47 -11.51 13.22
C SER A 23 -24.56 -10.89 14.27
N SER A 24 -24.95 -9.71 14.75
CA SER A 24 -24.37 -9.11 15.95
C SER A 24 -25.46 -8.93 16.98
N HIS A 25 -25.88 -10.05 17.59
CA HIS A 25 -26.43 -9.97 18.93
C HIS A 25 -25.26 -9.73 19.88
N SER A 26 -25.28 -8.56 20.51
CA SER A 26 -24.39 -8.17 21.60
C SER A 26 -24.38 -9.21 22.73
N GLU A 27 -23.20 -9.75 22.99
CA GLU A 27 -22.63 -10.22 24.26
C GLU A 27 -23.55 -10.94 25.27
N SER A 28 -23.33 -12.25 25.44
CA SER A 28 -23.26 -12.87 26.76
C SER A 28 -22.29 -14.05 26.74
N ASP A 29 -21.33 -14.02 27.66
CA ASP A 29 -20.35 -15.07 27.98
C ASP A 29 -20.96 -16.47 28.06
N ASP A 30 -20.37 -17.46 27.38
CA ASP A 30 -19.89 -18.71 28.03
C ASP A 30 -19.05 -19.56 27.06
N ASP A 31 -18.08 -20.28 27.62
CA ASP A 31 -17.04 -21.09 26.97
C ASP A 31 -17.58 -22.36 26.25
N SER A 32 -16.81 -22.85 25.25
CA SER A 32 -16.49 -24.29 25.00
C SER A 32 -16.49 -24.72 23.52
N ASP A 33 -15.27 -24.95 22.99
CA ASP A 33 -14.80 -26.06 22.15
C ASP A 33 -15.70 -26.78 21.12
N ASN A 34 -15.14 -26.79 19.89
CA ASN A 34 -14.81 -27.95 19.02
C ASN A 34 -15.60 -28.26 17.72
N SER A 35 -14.77 -28.32 16.65
CA SER A 35 -14.70 -29.27 15.52
C SER A 35 -15.82 -29.38 14.45
N ASP A 36 -15.38 -29.08 13.23
CA ASP A 36 -15.44 -29.91 12.00
C ASP A 36 -16.76 -30.17 11.23
N THR A 37 -16.82 -29.54 10.05
CA THR A 37 -17.07 -30.10 8.69
C THR A 37 -18.44 -30.67 8.27
N VAL A 38 -18.63 -30.59 6.93
CA VAL A 38 -19.57 -31.26 5.97
C VAL A 38 -20.95 -30.59 5.75
N ASP A 39 -21.25 -30.00 4.57
CA ASP A 39 -21.49 -30.51 3.19
C ASP A 39 -22.95 -30.97 2.91
N LEU A 40 -23.47 -30.55 1.74
CA LEU A 40 -24.60 -31.08 0.91
C LEU A 40 -26.03 -30.50 1.03
N ASP A 41 -26.39 -29.71 0.01
CA ASP A 41 -27.43 -29.91 -1.02
C ASP A 41 -28.89 -30.37 -0.73
N ALA A 42 -29.80 -29.71 -1.46
CA ALA A 42 -30.97 -30.21 -2.21
C ALA A 42 -32.42 -30.04 -1.68
N ASP A 43 -33.16 -29.21 -2.43
CA ASP A 43 -34.53 -29.37 -2.97
C ASP A 43 -35.71 -29.83 -2.09
N SER A 44 -36.72 -28.94 -1.93
CA SER A 44 -38.08 -29.24 -2.42
C SER A 44 -39.07 -28.07 -2.36
N ILE A 45 -39.74 -27.89 -3.49
CA ILE A 45 -40.84 -26.97 -3.81
C ILE A 45 -42.16 -27.45 -3.20
N GLY A 46 -42.96 -26.52 -2.65
CA GLY A 46 -44.33 -26.79 -2.22
C GLY A 46 -45.19 -25.54 -2.04
N ASN A 47 -45.83 -25.11 -3.13
CA ASN A 47 -46.77 -23.97 -3.25
C ASN A 47 -47.94 -23.98 -2.26
N LYS A 48 -48.21 -22.86 -1.56
CA LYS A 48 -49.56 -22.32 -1.26
C LYS A 48 -49.52 -20.79 -1.05
N GLU A 49 -50.32 -20.08 -1.82
CA GLU A 49 -50.69 -18.65 -1.71
C GLU A 49 -52.19 -18.54 -1.35
N PRO A 50 -52.77 -17.35 -1.07
CA PRO A 50 -52.30 -16.28 -0.19
C PRO A 50 -53.42 -15.85 0.80
N SER A 51 -53.07 -15.35 1.99
CA SER A 51 -54.02 -14.56 2.78
C SER A 51 -53.30 -13.47 3.53
N SER A 52 -53.66 -12.25 3.15
CA SER A 52 -53.21 -10.97 3.66
C SER A 52 -53.61 -10.74 5.11
N GLU A 53 -52.66 -10.69 6.03
CA GLU A 53 -52.72 -9.82 7.21
C GLU A 53 -51.32 -9.27 7.49
N LEU A 54 -51.27 -7.95 7.67
CA LEU A 54 -50.09 -7.18 8.03
C LEU A 54 -49.64 -7.58 9.44
N ASP A 55 -48.67 -8.48 9.53
CA ASP A 55 -47.87 -8.63 10.75
C ASP A 55 -46.41 -8.38 10.39
N CYS A 56 -45.92 -7.24 10.87
CA CYS A 56 -44.51 -6.93 10.98
C CYS A 56 -43.93 -7.80 12.10
N SER A 57 -43.88 -9.12 11.88
CA SER A 57 -43.25 -10.04 12.82
C SER A 57 -41.76 -10.05 12.54
N SER A 58 -40.99 -9.74 13.57
CA SER A 58 -39.54 -9.83 13.63
C SER A 58 -38.98 -10.99 12.81
N VAL A 59 -38.31 -10.67 11.70
CA VAL A 59 -37.33 -11.57 11.08
C VAL A 59 -36.12 -11.59 12.03
N THR A 60 -36.26 -12.30 13.15
CA THR A 60 -35.11 -12.83 13.89
C THR A 60 -34.89 -14.23 13.33
N GLY A 61 -34.33 -14.26 12.13
CA GLY A 61 -33.78 -15.46 11.52
C GLY A 61 -32.39 -15.11 11.07
N ASP A 62 -31.39 -15.67 11.75
CA ASP A 62 -29.99 -15.73 11.30
C ASP A 62 -29.94 -16.60 10.04
N ASP A 63 -30.50 -16.08 8.95
CA ASP A 63 -30.39 -16.69 7.65
C ASP A 63 -29.14 -16.11 6.97
N PRO A 64 -28.08 -16.90 6.77
CA PRO A 64 -26.88 -16.47 6.05
C PRO A 64 -27.16 -16.13 4.58
N SER A 65 -28.41 -16.31 4.10
CA SER A 65 -28.86 -15.88 2.78
C SER A 65 -29.23 -14.38 2.71
N VAL A 66 -29.31 -13.68 3.86
CA VAL A 66 -29.71 -12.27 3.92
C VAL A 66 -28.48 -11.37 4.09
N LEU A 67 -28.40 -10.33 3.26
CA LEU A 67 -27.41 -9.27 3.41
C LEU A 67 -28.07 -8.05 4.05
N GLU A 68 -27.55 -7.64 5.20
CA GLU A 68 -28.05 -6.48 5.92
C GLU A 68 -27.26 -5.23 5.57
N MET A 69 -27.96 -4.09 5.55
CA MET A 69 -27.35 -2.77 5.44
C MET A 69 -27.64 -1.98 6.71
N ILE A 70 -26.58 -1.64 7.44
CA ILE A 70 -26.66 -1.02 8.75
C ILE A 70 -26.14 0.41 8.67
N MET A 71 -26.88 1.35 9.27
CA MET A 71 -26.42 2.73 9.44
C MET A 71 -25.29 2.77 10.48
N VAL A 72 -24.14 3.32 10.11
CA VAL A 72 -23.01 3.55 11.02
C VAL A 72 -22.93 4.99 11.51
N LYS A 73 -23.69 5.91 10.90
CA LYS A 73 -23.78 7.32 11.27
C LYS A 73 -25.21 7.84 11.15
N ASP A 74 -25.56 8.80 12.00
CA ASP A 74 -26.84 9.50 11.90
C ASP A 74 -26.88 10.40 10.67
N VAL A 75 -27.88 10.22 9.82
CA VAL A 75 -28.10 11.03 8.61
C VAL A 75 -29.38 11.83 8.74
N LYS A 76 -29.31 13.12 8.39
CA LYS A 76 -30.47 14.01 8.41
C LYS A 76 -31.45 13.65 7.28
N ALA A 77 -32.74 13.80 7.56
CA ALA A 77 -33.77 13.58 6.54
C ALA A 77 -33.53 14.45 5.29
N GLY A 78 -33.62 13.83 4.11
CA GLY A 78 -33.40 14.47 2.82
C GLY A 78 -31.93 14.56 2.36
N VAL A 79 -30.99 14.02 3.13
CA VAL A 79 -29.58 13.92 2.74
C VAL A 79 -29.31 12.56 2.11
N GLU A 80 -28.42 12.55 1.11
CA GLU A 80 -27.93 11.33 0.48
C GLU A 80 -27.16 10.46 1.49
N VAL A 81 -27.39 9.16 1.43
CA VAL A 81 -26.71 8.16 2.25
C VAL A 81 -25.57 7.57 1.41
N PHE A 82 -24.38 7.50 1.98
CA PHE A 82 -23.20 6.98 1.26
C PHE A 82 -22.77 5.61 1.80
N ASN A 83 -22.34 4.73 0.90
CA ASN A 83 -21.68 3.48 1.22
C ASN A 83 -20.14 3.60 1.05
N THR A 84 -19.39 2.59 1.47
CA THR A 84 -17.99 2.42 1.11
C THR A 84 -17.81 1.24 0.15
N TYR A 85 -17.05 1.44 -0.93
CA TYR A 85 -16.63 0.38 -1.85
C TYR A 85 -15.31 -0.27 -1.40
N GLY A 86 -14.85 0.10 -0.20
CA GLY A 86 -13.55 -0.23 0.35
C GLY A 86 -12.60 0.97 0.34
N LEU A 87 -11.39 0.73 0.82
CA LEU A 87 -10.32 1.73 0.91
C LEU A 87 -9.60 1.83 -0.44
N LEU A 88 -10.24 2.49 -1.41
CA LEU A 88 -9.79 2.55 -2.80
C LEU A 88 -9.20 3.92 -3.14
N GLY A 89 -8.02 3.91 -3.77
CA GLY A 89 -7.43 5.12 -4.36
C GLY A 89 -8.13 5.54 -5.66
N ASN A 90 -7.91 6.79 -6.07
CA ASN A 90 -8.53 7.37 -7.27
C ASN A 90 -8.29 6.57 -8.57
N ALA A 91 -7.15 5.90 -8.72
CA ALA A 91 -6.90 5.05 -9.89
C ALA A 91 -7.87 3.87 -9.95
N ALA A 92 -8.09 3.19 -8.82
CA ALA A 92 -9.03 2.08 -8.71
C ALA A 92 -10.49 2.54 -8.85
N LEU A 93 -10.84 3.67 -8.21
CA LEU A 93 -12.16 4.28 -8.33
C LEU A 93 -12.50 4.63 -9.78
N LEU A 94 -11.56 5.26 -10.49
CA LEU A 94 -11.77 5.66 -11.87
C LEU A 94 -11.89 4.45 -12.81
N HIS A 95 -11.04 3.45 -12.63
CA HIS A 95 -11.02 2.26 -13.48
C HIS A 95 -12.28 1.38 -13.29
N ARG A 96 -12.75 1.22 -12.05
CA ARG A 96 -13.87 0.32 -11.72
C ARG A 96 -15.23 1.00 -11.76
N TYR A 97 -15.30 2.27 -11.35
CA TYR A 97 -16.57 2.97 -11.11
C TYR A 97 -16.70 4.28 -11.91
N GLY A 98 -15.65 4.72 -12.62
CA GLY A 98 -15.74 5.84 -13.55
C GLY A 98 -15.75 7.23 -12.92
N PHE A 99 -15.40 7.36 -11.64
CA PHE A 99 -15.27 8.64 -10.94
C PHE A 99 -14.00 8.69 -10.08
N THR A 100 -13.69 9.88 -9.57
CA THR A 100 -12.59 10.14 -8.63
C THR A 100 -13.09 11.02 -7.51
N GLU A 101 -12.47 10.92 -6.35
CA GLU A 101 -12.76 11.78 -5.20
C GLU A 101 -11.66 12.84 -5.03
N PRO A 102 -12.03 14.11 -4.78
CA PRO A 102 -11.05 15.09 -4.33
C PRO A 102 -10.49 14.67 -2.97
N ASP A 103 -9.19 14.92 -2.76
CA ASP A 103 -8.50 14.70 -1.48
C ASP A 103 -8.60 13.27 -0.89
N ASN A 104 -8.69 12.26 -1.75
CA ASN A 104 -8.69 10.85 -1.35
C ASN A 104 -7.36 10.46 -0.65
N SER A 105 -7.45 10.02 0.61
CA SER A 105 -6.32 9.63 1.45
C SER A 105 -5.72 8.25 1.14
N PHE A 106 -6.34 7.47 0.26
CA PHE A 106 -5.89 6.13 -0.16
C PHE A 106 -5.34 6.12 -1.58
N GLY A 107 -5.08 7.29 -2.16
CA GLY A 107 -4.36 7.40 -3.44
C GLY A 107 -2.98 6.75 -3.37
N ILE A 108 -2.59 6.08 -4.44
CA ILE A 108 -1.27 5.46 -4.61
C ILE A 108 -0.66 5.86 -5.95
N VAL A 109 0.66 5.79 -6.06
CA VAL A 109 1.38 5.90 -7.33
C VAL A 109 2.26 4.68 -7.54
N ASN A 110 2.19 4.10 -8.73
CA ASN A 110 2.99 2.94 -9.09
C ASN A 110 4.34 3.37 -9.68
N ILE A 111 5.41 2.71 -9.22
CA ILE A 111 6.76 2.75 -9.78
C ILE A 111 7.06 1.37 -10.39
N ASP A 112 7.07 1.30 -11.71
CA ASP A 112 7.33 0.03 -12.41
C ASP A 112 8.76 -0.45 -12.14
N LEU A 113 8.95 -1.77 -12.04
CA LEU A 113 10.28 -2.37 -11.90
C LEU A 113 11.20 -1.97 -13.07
N GLU A 114 10.63 -1.75 -14.26
CA GLU A 114 11.36 -1.27 -15.43
C GLU A 114 12.03 0.10 -15.18
N LEU A 115 11.38 1.02 -14.46
CA LEU A 115 11.99 2.30 -14.08
C LEU A 115 13.18 2.10 -13.14
N VAL A 116 13.09 1.15 -12.22
CA VAL A 116 14.21 0.79 -11.33
C VAL A 116 15.36 0.17 -12.12
N GLN A 117 15.06 -0.65 -13.13
CA GLN A 117 16.06 -1.24 -14.02
C GLN A 117 16.72 -0.18 -14.92
N GLU A 118 15.96 0.80 -15.42
CA GLU A 118 16.47 1.95 -16.18
C GLU A 118 17.43 2.77 -15.31
N TRP A 119 16.99 3.13 -14.10
CA TRP A 119 17.84 3.80 -13.11
C TRP A 119 19.13 3.04 -12.87
N SER A 120 19.04 1.75 -12.56
CA SER A 120 20.20 0.90 -12.28
C SER A 120 21.12 0.80 -13.50
N SER A 121 20.58 0.78 -14.72
CA SER A 121 21.36 0.74 -15.97
C SER A 121 22.06 2.05 -16.28
N SER A 122 21.55 3.17 -15.77
CA SER A 122 22.22 4.48 -15.89
C SER A 122 23.50 4.57 -15.05
N LEU A 123 23.58 3.79 -13.96
CA LEU A 123 24.70 3.80 -13.01
C LEU A 123 25.62 2.57 -13.12
N PHE A 124 25.06 1.42 -13.50
CA PHE A 124 25.72 0.14 -13.42
C PHE A 124 25.54 -0.71 -14.68
N SER A 125 26.44 -1.69 -14.86
CA SER A 125 26.32 -2.63 -15.96
C SER A 125 25.10 -3.54 -15.82
N SER A 126 24.56 -4.01 -16.94
CA SER A 126 23.43 -4.95 -16.94
C SER A 126 23.70 -6.24 -16.15
N ARG A 127 24.95 -6.74 -16.16
CA ARG A 127 25.33 -7.91 -15.35
C ARG A 127 25.24 -7.63 -13.86
N PHE A 128 25.67 -6.44 -13.43
CA PHE A 128 25.62 -6.00 -12.04
C PHE A 128 24.17 -5.88 -11.55
N SER A 129 23.33 -5.17 -12.30
CA SER A 129 21.91 -4.98 -11.97
C SER A 129 21.16 -6.31 -11.89
N ARG A 130 21.39 -7.22 -12.85
CA ARG A 130 20.76 -8.55 -12.85
C ARG A 130 21.18 -9.42 -11.67
N ALA A 131 22.45 -9.39 -11.28
CA ALA A 131 22.94 -10.17 -10.14
C ALA A 131 22.25 -9.73 -8.83
N ARG A 132 22.15 -8.41 -8.62
CA ARG A 132 21.50 -7.83 -7.43
C ARG A 132 19.99 -8.05 -7.40
N LEU A 133 19.32 -7.91 -8.54
CA LEU A 133 17.91 -8.25 -8.66
C LEU A 133 17.67 -9.76 -8.43
N SER A 134 18.57 -10.61 -8.92
CA SER A 134 18.49 -12.06 -8.67
C SER A 134 18.66 -12.40 -7.19
N LEU A 135 19.58 -11.74 -6.48
CA LEU A 135 19.70 -11.89 -5.04
C LEU A 135 18.41 -11.46 -4.33
N TRP A 136 17.86 -10.29 -4.66
CA TRP A 136 16.61 -9.81 -4.10
C TRP A 136 15.45 -10.80 -4.30
N ARG A 137 15.35 -11.43 -5.48
CA ARG A 137 14.35 -12.50 -5.73
C ARG A 137 14.61 -13.78 -4.95
N ARG A 138 15.87 -14.16 -4.77
CA ARG A 138 16.26 -15.33 -3.95
C ARG A 138 16.01 -15.14 -2.47
N LEU A 139 15.86 -13.89 -2.04
CA LEU A 139 15.38 -13.49 -0.72
C LEU A 139 13.85 -13.46 -0.63
N GLU A 140 13.15 -13.97 -1.65
CA GLU A 140 11.69 -14.09 -1.73
C GLU A 140 10.94 -12.75 -1.78
N TYR A 141 11.65 -11.63 -1.94
CA TYR A 141 11.01 -10.35 -2.21
C TYR A 141 10.49 -10.30 -3.65
N ARG A 142 9.34 -9.65 -3.80
CA ARG A 142 8.64 -9.41 -5.06
C ARG A 142 7.92 -8.07 -4.99
N GLY A 143 7.76 -7.42 -6.13
CA GLY A 143 6.85 -6.27 -6.25
C GLY A 143 5.41 -6.74 -6.33
N CYS A 144 4.50 -5.78 -6.35
CA CYS A 144 3.12 -6.02 -6.73
C CYS A 144 3.07 -6.51 -8.18
N ASP A 145 2.24 -7.51 -8.44
CA ASP A 145 2.04 -8.06 -9.78
C ASP A 145 0.72 -7.57 -10.37
N SER A 146 0.81 -7.03 -11.58
CA SER A 146 -0.31 -6.97 -12.51
C SER A 146 -0.08 -8.02 -13.58
N GLN A 147 -1.13 -8.39 -14.32
CA GLN A 147 -1.09 -9.45 -15.35
C GLN A 147 0.03 -9.30 -16.39
N SER A 148 0.66 -8.12 -16.50
CA SER A 148 1.74 -7.84 -17.47
C SER A 148 2.99 -7.16 -16.89
N ALA A 149 3.00 -6.70 -15.64
CA ALA A 149 4.13 -5.93 -15.09
C ALA A 149 4.25 -6.02 -13.57
N GLU A 150 5.50 -6.03 -13.09
CA GLU A 150 5.88 -5.94 -11.67
C GLU A 150 6.14 -4.46 -11.32
N TYR A 151 5.54 -3.98 -10.24
CA TYR A 151 5.63 -2.58 -9.79
C TYR A 151 5.69 -2.47 -8.28
N PHE A 152 5.97 -1.27 -7.79
CA PHE A 152 5.96 -0.92 -6.38
C PHE A 152 4.99 0.23 -6.15
N GLU A 153 4.32 0.24 -5.00
CA GLU A 153 3.39 1.32 -4.65
C GLU A 153 4.07 2.36 -3.75
N ILE A 154 3.71 3.62 -4.00
CA ILE A 154 3.98 4.76 -3.13
C ILE A 154 2.65 5.16 -2.50
N SER A 155 2.59 5.17 -1.17
CA SER A 155 1.38 5.53 -0.42
C SER A 155 1.03 7.00 -0.57
N SER A 156 -0.19 7.37 -0.18
CA SER A 156 -0.67 8.75 -0.18
C SER A 156 0.19 9.71 0.66
N ASN A 157 0.97 9.18 1.61
CA ASN A 157 1.90 9.93 2.45
C ASN A 157 3.28 10.11 1.79
N GLY A 158 3.50 9.54 0.61
CA GLY A 158 4.78 9.55 -0.09
C GLY A 158 5.74 8.46 0.39
N GLU A 159 5.26 7.50 1.18
CA GLU A 159 6.10 6.41 1.68
C GLU A 159 6.16 5.28 0.65
N PRO A 160 7.34 4.86 0.19
CA PRO A 160 7.50 3.73 -0.70
C PRO A 160 7.28 2.40 0.04
N GLN A 161 6.80 1.39 -0.68
CA GLN A 161 6.83 0.00 -0.22
C GLN A 161 8.25 -0.43 0.23
N MET A 162 8.29 -1.27 1.26
CA MET A 162 9.54 -1.72 1.87
C MET A 162 10.40 -2.51 0.88
N GLU A 163 9.76 -3.30 0.03
CA GLU A 163 10.35 -4.12 -1.02
C GLU A 163 11.18 -3.28 -2.00
N LEU A 164 10.69 -2.09 -2.35
CA LEU A 164 11.42 -1.12 -3.17
C LEU A 164 12.66 -0.60 -2.44
N LEU A 165 12.53 -0.23 -1.16
CA LEU A 165 13.66 0.24 -0.36
C LEU A 165 14.76 -0.82 -0.23
N ILE A 166 14.36 -2.07 0.02
CA ILE A 166 15.29 -3.21 0.11
C ILE A 166 15.98 -3.44 -1.24
N LEU A 167 15.23 -3.40 -2.34
CA LEU A 167 15.81 -3.55 -3.69
C LEU A 167 16.86 -2.47 -3.96
N LEU A 168 16.52 -1.20 -3.73
CA LEU A 168 17.45 -0.08 -3.93
C LEU A 168 18.69 -0.21 -3.04
N TYR A 169 18.50 -0.59 -1.78
CA TYR A 169 19.61 -0.83 -0.85
C TYR A 169 20.53 -1.95 -1.35
N ILE A 170 19.97 -3.10 -1.75
CA ILE A 170 20.74 -4.21 -2.34
C ILE A 170 21.44 -3.78 -3.61
N ILE A 171 20.83 -2.96 -4.46
CA ILE A 171 21.46 -2.43 -5.68
C ILE A 171 22.68 -1.56 -5.34
N LEU A 172 22.63 -0.83 -4.23
CA LEU A 172 23.66 0.13 -3.80
C LEU A 172 24.71 -0.44 -2.83
N LEU A 173 24.55 -1.69 -2.36
CA LEU A 173 25.50 -2.33 -1.46
C LEU A 173 26.94 -2.34 -2.03
N PRO A 174 27.98 -2.10 -1.22
CA PRO A 174 29.35 -2.34 -1.66
C PRO A 174 29.57 -3.80 -2.05
N GLU A 175 30.41 -4.05 -3.05
CA GLU A 175 30.63 -5.39 -3.62
C GLU A 175 31.03 -6.43 -2.57
N ASP A 176 31.92 -6.09 -1.63
CA ASP A 176 32.34 -7.00 -0.56
C ASP A 176 31.17 -7.39 0.37
N THR A 177 30.24 -6.46 0.60
CA THR A 177 29.06 -6.72 1.45
C THR A 177 28.03 -7.53 0.68
N TYR A 178 27.83 -7.22 -0.60
CA TYR A 178 26.99 -8.00 -1.50
C TYR A 178 27.46 -9.45 -1.59
N ARG A 179 28.76 -9.71 -1.80
CA ARG A 179 29.30 -11.08 -1.89
C ARG A 179 29.12 -11.87 -0.61
N LYS A 180 29.31 -11.25 0.56
CA LYS A 180 29.04 -11.89 1.84
C LYS A 180 27.57 -12.28 1.95
N LEU A 181 26.68 -11.35 1.61
CA LEU A 181 25.24 -11.58 1.62
C LEU A 181 24.87 -12.73 0.68
N ASP A 182 25.35 -12.69 -0.56
CA ASP A 182 25.11 -13.71 -1.59
C ASP A 182 25.61 -15.10 -1.17
N LEU A 183 26.80 -15.18 -0.57
CA LEU A 183 27.35 -16.43 -0.06
C LEU A 183 26.49 -17.01 1.07
N ALA A 184 26.01 -16.20 2.01
CA ALA A 184 25.19 -16.74 3.10
C ALA A 184 23.78 -17.12 2.65
N VAL A 185 23.20 -16.40 1.68
CA VAL A 185 21.93 -16.81 1.05
C VAL A 185 22.11 -18.12 0.29
N SER A 186 23.30 -18.37 -0.27
CA SER A 186 23.61 -19.64 -0.95
C SER A 186 23.95 -20.78 0.02
N ALA A 187 24.52 -20.48 1.19
CA ALA A 187 25.00 -21.49 2.15
C ALA A 187 23.91 -22.01 3.10
N LYS A 188 22.85 -21.24 3.36
CA LYS A 188 21.70 -21.66 4.18
C LYS A 188 20.51 -21.90 3.25
N ASN A 189 20.10 -23.16 3.07
CA ASN A 189 18.81 -23.56 2.46
C ASN A 189 17.59 -23.20 3.37
N SER A 190 17.67 -22.10 4.12
CA SER A 190 16.64 -21.63 5.05
C SER A 190 16.52 -20.11 4.89
N HIS A 191 15.43 -19.72 4.24
CA HIS A 191 15.32 -18.53 3.41
C HIS A 191 15.06 -17.21 4.15
N LYS A 192 14.84 -17.23 5.47
CA LYS A 192 14.51 -16.02 6.25
C LYS A 192 15.64 -15.56 7.19
N GLY A 193 16.33 -16.48 7.86
CA GLY A 193 17.34 -16.14 8.89
C GLY A 193 18.73 -15.72 8.38
N SER A 194 18.97 -15.69 7.06
CA SER A 194 20.32 -15.44 6.50
C SER A 194 20.66 -13.96 6.32
N ILE A 195 19.69 -13.14 5.90
CA ILE A 195 19.81 -11.66 5.86
C ILE A 195 20.03 -11.14 7.29
N ASP A 196 19.24 -11.68 8.22
CA ASP A 196 19.21 -11.32 9.62
C ASP A 196 20.59 -11.46 10.26
N THR A 197 21.32 -12.52 9.92
CA THR A 197 22.64 -12.78 10.50
C THR A 197 23.69 -11.80 9.96
N ILE A 198 23.74 -11.54 8.65
CA ILE A 198 24.77 -10.69 8.04
C ILE A 198 24.54 -9.20 8.27
N LEU A 199 23.29 -8.75 8.22
CA LEU A 199 22.96 -7.37 8.55
C LEU A 199 23.05 -7.13 10.06
N SER A 200 22.76 -8.13 10.91
CA SER A 200 23.01 -8.04 12.36
C SER A 200 24.49 -7.98 12.71
N GLU A 201 25.38 -8.73 12.04
CA GLU A 201 26.83 -8.64 12.30
C GLU A 201 27.43 -7.27 11.94
N LYS A 202 26.81 -6.55 11.00
CA LYS A 202 27.24 -5.20 10.60
C LYS A 202 26.49 -4.08 11.33
N TRP A 203 25.34 -4.36 11.96
CA TRP A 203 24.46 -3.35 12.58
C TRP A 203 23.91 -3.67 13.99
N ASN A 204 24.21 -4.80 14.62
CA ASN A 204 23.62 -5.26 15.90
C ASN A 204 22.07 -5.22 15.91
N ILE A 205 21.41 -5.80 14.91
CA ILE A 205 19.94 -5.80 14.82
C ILE A 205 19.44 -7.22 14.57
N THR A 206 18.85 -7.83 15.59
CA THR A 206 18.06 -9.07 15.48
C THR A 206 16.77 -8.78 14.71
N TRP A 207 16.56 -9.47 13.60
CA TRP A 207 15.51 -9.19 12.61
C TRP A 207 14.26 -10.08 12.75
N ASP A 208 14.06 -10.81 13.85
CA ASP A 208 12.76 -11.41 14.22
C ASP A 208 11.62 -10.36 14.39
N LYS A 209 11.93 -9.07 14.17
CA LYS A 209 11.05 -7.91 14.16
C LYS A 209 11.08 -7.10 12.85
N ILE A 210 11.25 -7.73 11.68
CA ILE A 210 11.16 -7.02 10.36
C ILE A 210 9.80 -6.35 10.17
N SER A 211 8.71 -6.93 10.69
CA SER A 211 7.39 -6.28 10.64
C SER A 211 7.38 -4.90 11.32
N GLU A 212 8.35 -4.62 12.19
CA GLU A 212 8.53 -3.35 12.91
C GLU A 212 9.84 -2.64 12.51
N MET A 213 10.42 -2.91 11.33
CA MET A 213 11.64 -2.20 10.93
C MET A 213 11.33 -0.76 10.54
N ARG A 214 12.03 0.18 11.18
CA ARG A 214 11.96 1.61 10.83
C ARG A 214 12.65 1.82 9.49
N ALA A 215 11.89 2.26 8.48
CA ALA A 215 12.40 2.60 7.15
C ALA A 215 13.67 3.49 7.17
N ASP A 216 13.83 4.28 8.24
CA ASP A 216 15.02 5.05 8.61
C ASP A 216 16.38 4.36 8.38
N LEU A 217 16.47 3.04 8.56
CA LEU A 217 17.73 2.30 8.42
C LEU A 217 18.12 2.00 6.96
N LEU A 218 17.13 1.89 6.06
CA LEU A 218 17.35 1.65 4.63
C LEU A 218 17.60 2.96 3.87
N LEU A 219 17.20 4.09 4.45
CA LEU A 219 17.33 5.44 3.89
C LEU A 219 18.77 5.97 3.98
N THR A 220 19.69 5.28 3.30
CA THR A 220 21.02 5.82 3.04
C THR A 220 20.92 6.98 2.04
N GLU A 221 21.89 7.90 2.07
CA GLU A 221 21.96 9.03 1.12
C GLU A 221 21.85 8.59 -0.35
N SER A 222 22.48 7.47 -0.71
CA SER A 222 22.39 6.89 -2.05
C SER A 222 21.00 6.35 -2.39
N VAL A 223 20.30 5.75 -1.41
CA VAL A 223 18.92 5.26 -1.60
C VAL A 223 17.97 6.45 -1.74
N CYS A 224 18.13 7.49 -0.93
CA CYS A 224 17.36 8.73 -1.06
C CYS A 224 17.55 9.38 -2.43
N ASN A 225 18.79 9.46 -2.95
CA ASN A 225 19.05 9.97 -4.30
C ASN A 225 18.41 9.10 -5.40
N ALA A 226 18.37 7.78 -5.21
CA ALA A 226 17.66 6.87 -6.11
C ALA A 226 16.15 7.13 -6.11
N LEU A 227 15.54 7.30 -4.93
CA LEU A 227 14.12 7.64 -4.79
C LEU A 227 13.78 8.98 -5.46
N LEU A 228 14.64 9.99 -5.32
CA LEU A 228 14.47 11.28 -6.00
C LEU A 228 14.50 11.10 -7.52
N TRP A 229 15.47 10.34 -8.05
CA TRP A 229 15.54 10.05 -9.48
C TRP A 229 14.28 9.33 -9.97
N LEU A 230 13.79 8.33 -9.23
CA LEU A 230 12.58 7.58 -9.57
C LEU A 230 11.35 8.48 -9.56
N ALA A 231 11.23 9.39 -8.59
CA ALA A 231 10.13 10.35 -8.53
C ALA A 231 10.13 11.29 -9.74
N ASP A 232 11.30 11.85 -10.10
CA ASP A 232 11.46 12.74 -11.25
C ASP A 232 11.18 12.02 -12.57
N LYS A 233 11.71 10.81 -12.72
CA LYS A 233 11.49 9.99 -13.90
C LYS A 233 10.01 9.60 -14.04
N ARG A 234 9.38 9.18 -12.95
CA ARG A 234 7.95 8.83 -12.94
C ARG A 234 7.07 10.03 -13.25
N GLU A 235 7.40 11.22 -12.75
CA GLU A 235 6.67 12.45 -13.06
C GLU A 235 6.79 12.84 -14.53
N SER A 236 7.96 12.62 -15.15
CA SER A 236 8.18 12.95 -16.57
C SER A 236 7.24 12.19 -17.52
N LEU A 237 6.67 11.06 -17.09
CA LEU A 237 5.70 10.28 -17.87
C LEU A 237 4.33 10.97 -18.00
N TYR A 238 4.02 11.99 -17.19
CA TYR A 238 2.80 12.81 -17.36
C TYR A 238 2.93 13.88 -18.45
N GLY A 239 4.10 13.97 -19.11
CA GLY A 239 4.40 14.98 -20.11
C GLY A 239 4.94 16.28 -19.52
N SER A 240 4.98 17.33 -20.34
CA SER A 240 5.64 18.60 -19.99
C SER A 240 4.84 19.52 -19.07
N SER A 241 3.58 19.22 -18.77
CA SER A 241 2.78 20.04 -17.85
C SER A 241 3.27 19.85 -16.42
N SER A 242 3.17 20.89 -15.61
CA SER A 242 3.45 20.86 -14.18
C SER A 242 2.18 20.54 -13.37
N ILE A 243 2.35 20.22 -12.09
CA ILE A 243 1.21 20.10 -11.16
C ILE A 243 0.38 21.39 -11.09
N LYS A 244 1.02 22.56 -11.23
CA LYS A 244 0.33 23.86 -11.20
C LYS A 244 -0.59 24.02 -12.41
N ASP A 245 -0.11 23.59 -13.58
CA ASP A 245 -0.90 23.62 -14.80
C ASP A 245 -2.11 22.67 -14.70
N ASP A 246 -1.92 21.49 -14.10
CA ASP A 246 -3.00 20.53 -13.87
C ASP A 246 -4.04 21.08 -12.87
N ILE A 247 -3.61 21.80 -11.82
CA ILE A 247 -4.50 22.48 -10.85
C ILE A 247 -5.27 23.63 -11.53
N GLU A 248 -4.58 24.49 -12.28
CA GLU A 248 -5.21 25.61 -12.99
C GLU A 248 -6.22 25.11 -14.04
N ALA A 249 -5.88 24.01 -14.73
CA ALA A 249 -6.80 23.35 -15.66
C ALA A 249 -8.02 22.78 -14.93
N LEU A 250 -7.84 22.23 -13.73
CA LEU A 250 -8.94 21.69 -12.92
C LEU A 250 -9.88 22.81 -12.43
N GLU A 251 -9.34 23.95 -12.01
CA GLU A 251 -10.14 25.12 -11.60
C GLU A 251 -10.97 25.71 -12.75
N LYS A 252 -10.42 25.68 -13.97
CA LYS A 252 -11.11 26.12 -15.19
C LYS A 252 -12.05 25.07 -15.77
N CYS A 253 -11.91 23.81 -15.36
CA CYS A 253 -12.68 22.71 -15.92
C CYS A 253 -14.14 22.79 -15.49
N CYS A 254 -15.05 22.76 -16.46
CA CYS A 254 -16.47 22.65 -16.17
C CYS A 254 -16.82 21.20 -15.77
N THR A 255 -17.66 21.02 -14.76
CA THR A 255 -18.17 19.70 -14.34
C THR A 255 -18.92 18.94 -15.44
N LYS A 256 -19.29 19.61 -16.53
CA LYS A 256 -19.86 18.99 -17.73
C LYS A 256 -18.85 18.12 -18.48
N GLU A 257 -17.56 18.43 -18.40
CA GLU A 257 -16.48 17.67 -19.04
C GLU A 257 -15.92 16.58 -18.10
N ARG A 258 -16.79 15.63 -17.72
CA ARG A 258 -16.48 14.65 -16.65
C ARG A 258 -15.18 13.88 -16.85
N LYS A 259 -14.87 13.47 -18.09
CA LYS A 259 -13.64 12.73 -18.41
C LYS A 259 -12.39 13.59 -18.13
N LEU A 260 -12.41 14.84 -18.58
CA LEU A 260 -11.30 15.77 -18.34
C LEU A 260 -11.15 16.01 -16.83
N TYR A 261 -12.25 16.32 -16.14
CA TYR A 261 -12.28 16.54 -14.70
C TYR A 261 -11.66 15.38 -13.90
N HIS A 262 -12.12 14.15 -14.11
CA HIS A 262 -11.60 12.99 -13.39
C HIS A 262 -10.14 12.67 -13.76
N SER A 263 -9.74 12.86 -15.02
CA SER A 263 -8.34 12.70 -15.41
C SER A 263 -7.42 13.72 -14.72
N LEU A 264 -7.87 14.97 -14.59
CA LEU A 264 -7.11 16.03 -13.92
C LEU A 264 -6.99 15.79 -12.42
N ILE A 265 -8.07 15.33 -11.76
CA ILE A 265 -8.01 14.92 -10.35
C ILE A 265 -7.00 13.81 -10.14
N LEU A 266 -7.07 12.75 -10.95
CA LEU A 266 -6.15 11.62 -10.82
C LEU A 266 -4.70 12.10 -10.98
N ARG A 267 -4.39 12.82 -12.08
CA ARG A 267 -3.04 13.35 -12.35
C ARG A 267 -2.53 14.25 -11.24
N ALA A 268 -3.35 15.20 -10.77
CA ALA A 268 -2.96 16.10 -9.68
C ALA A 268 -2.71 15.32 -8.38
N SER A 269 -3.56 14.34 -8.06
CA SER A 269 -3.39 13.51 -6.86
C SER A 269 -2.10 12.68 -6.89
N GLU A 270 -1.78 12.07 -8.03
CA GLU A 270 -0.56 11.27 -8.20
C GLU A 270 0.70 12.15 -8.14
N ARG A 271 0.70 13.34 -8.74
CA ARG A 271 1.84 14.27 -8.64
C ARG A 271 2.06 14.79 -7.21
N ARG A 272 1.00 15.03 -6.43
CA ARG A 272 1.12 15.35 -5.00
C ARG A 272 1.80 14.22 -4.23
N ILE A 273 1.50 12.97 -4.55
CA ILE A 273 2.17 11.81 -3.94
C ILE A 273 3.65 11.78 -4.30
N LEU A 274 4.03 12.06 -5.56
CA LEU A 274 5.42 12.16 -5.97
C LEU A 274 6.18 13.31 -5.29
N GLU A 275 5.53 14.45 -5.06
CA GLU A 275 6.09 15.55 -4.25
C GLU A 275 6.33 15.13 -2.79
N LYS A 276 5.39 14.38 -2.20
CA LYS A 276 5.58 13.81 -0.86
C LYS A 276 6.70 12.78 -0.84
N LEU A 277 6.86 11.95 -1.87
CA LEU A 277 7.98 11.00 -1.99
C LEU A 277 9.33 11.72 -2.00
N ARG A 278 9.43 12.87 -2.71
CA ARG A 278 10.65 13.70 -2.66
C ARG A 278 10.93 14.22 -1.27
N THR A 279 9.87 14.65 -0.56
CA THR A 279 9.98 15.11 0.83
C THR A 279 10.43 13.98 1.75
N TYR A 280 9.86 12.78 1.60
CA TYR A 280 10.25 11.57 2.31
C TYR A 280 11.74 11.25 2.11
N ALA A 281 12.20 11.23 0.85
CA ALA A 281 13.61 11.01 0.53
C ALA A 281 14.53 12.09 1.13
N ALA A 282 14.12 13.36 1.08
CA ALA A 282 14.89 14.48 1.63
C ALA A 282 15.00 14.43 3.17
N VAL A 283 13.94 14.00 3.86
CA VAL A 283 13.95 13.81 5.32
C VAL A 283 14.83 12.62 5.70
N GLY A 284 14.69 11.49 5.00
CA GLY A 284 15.52 10.29 5.22
C GLY A 284 17.02 10.59 5.13
N ALA A 285 17.44 11.35 4.11
CA ALA A 285 18.83 11.74 3.93
C ALA A 285 19.39 12.55 5.12
N ARG A 286 18.58 13.44 5.71
CA ARG A 286 18.97 14.24 6.89
C ARG A 286 19.08 13.38 8.14
N SER A 287 18.11 12.50 8.39
CA SER A 287 18.11 11.59 9.54
C SER A 287 19.35 10.68 9.55
N HIS A 288 19.72 10.14 8.40
CA HIS A 288 20.90 9.29 8.27
C HIS A 288 22.23 10.05 8.48
N SER A 289 22.31 11.32 8.06
CA SER A 289 23.48 12.17 8.33
C SER A 289 23.68 12.42 9.83
N SER A 290 22.59 12.60 10.58
CA SER A 290 22.59 12.76 12.04
C SER A 290 23.06 11.49 12.76
N LEU A 291 22.54 10.32 12.36
CA LEU A 291 22.96 9.02 12.89
C LEU A 291 24.47 8.75 12.69
N LYS A 292 25.03 9.12 11.52
CA LYS A 292 26.48 9.06 11.26
C LYS A 292 27.29 9.97 12.17
N SER A 293 26.74 11.11 12.60
CA SER A 293 27.44 12.04 13.49
C SER A 293 27.51 11.51 14.93
N ILE A 294 26.47 10.83 15.40
CA ILE A 294 26.40 10.23 16.74
C ILE A 294 27.35 9.02 16.87
N GLN A 295 27.51 8.22 15.81
CA GLN A 295 28.45 7.09 15.81
C GLN A 295 29.94 7.51 15.75
N ARG A 296 30.24 8.80 15.51
CA ARG A 296 31.61 9.33 15.38
C ARG A 296 32.13 10.05 16.63
N GLU A 297 31.49 9.94 17.79
CA GLU A 297 32.07 10.50 19.02
C GLU A 297 33.39 9.78 19.41
N PRO A 298 34.52 10.50 19.54
CA PRO A 298 35.79 9.89 19.90
C PRO A 298 35.77 9.48 21.37
N LYS A 299 36.12 8.22 21.66
CA LYS A 299 36.41 7.72 23.01
C LYS A 299 37.41 8.66 23.69
N ARG A 300 36.94 9.55 24.57
CA ARG A 300 37.78 10.39 25.42
C ARG A 300 38.70 9.48 26.23
N LYS A 301 39.99 9.47 25.88
CA LYS A 301 41.04 8.85 26.69
C LYS A 301 41.01 9.49 28.08
N ARG A 302 40.53 8.74 29.08
CA ARG A 302 40.73 9.08 30.49
C ARG A 302 42.24 9.05 30.76
N SER A 303 42.86 10.22 30.94
CA SER A 303 44.24 10.29 31.39
C SER A 303 44.29 9.78 32.83
N LYS A 304 45.09 8.73 33.08
CA LYS A 304 45.49 8.37 34.44
C LYS A 304 46.31 9.54 35.00
N ARG A 305 45.83 10.16 36.08
CA ARG A 305 46.68 11.00 36.93
C ARG A 305 47.47 10.06 37.85
N SER A 306 48.79 10.17 37.78
CA SER A 306 49.73 9.71 38.82
C SER A 306 49.49 10.44 40.13
#